data_AF-A0A9W6F0R8-F1
#
_entry.id   AF-A0A9W6F0R8-F1
#
_cell.length_a   1.000
_cell.length_b   1.000
_cell.length_c   1.000
_cell.angle_alpha   90.00
_cell.angle_beta   90.00
_cell.angle_gamma   90.00
#
_symmetry.space_group_name_H-M   'P 1'
#
loop_
_entity.id
_entity.type
_entity.pdbx_description
1 polymer ?
#
loop_
_entity_poly.entity_id
_entity_poly.type
_entity_poly.pdbx_seq_one_letter_code
_entity_poly.pdbx_strand_id
1 'polypeptide(L)'
;MTPYAAPSFYHIHVTSVVRRGLLEYLHISKSGGTSFSAAAKHSGCLMAPGIGQLEALGDLPRWINGTAFEELTGGTSIMWSYYGSKGRPAQGQSCTGRLAHLKELGYNYVSNEFTLHGGGGSGGGGGGSRGAEGLHATHVCPGSVNVVTLRQPDGRLASHLHYMLARVKKRLLGKTDFDTSDFFDTFCTGDVAMWQRVAPPVVDNYALRSFIGERAFHSPVGGIGSEHVKVARRLLLQFDLVMDLDAGEEAADLAMRQGLGWNVSLSELHVRTSSQTFAKLHYSKEDCPNEELLRLLLPRQEPDRQLYSTGRTLAFLDGVFLDVAQALGLRPNSLAAGTVPPPARGTGTVKGSPACGLLNAGATGRRKTAGRKARLMVR
;
A
#
# COMPACT_ATOMS: atom_id res chain seq x y z
N MET A 1 -33.10 -8.97 10.91
CA MET A 1 -31.85 -9.51 11.52
C MET A 1 -32.12 -9.76 12.98
N THR A 2 -31.75 -10.91 13.52
CA THR A 2 -31.80 -11.14 14.98
C THR A 2 -30.83 -10.16 15.66
N PRO A 3 -31.17 -9.59 16.82
CA PRO A 3 -30.37 -8.56 17.50
C PRO A 3 -28.95 -9.01 17.90
N TYR A 4 -28.63 -10.30 17.72
CA TYR A 4 -27.36 -10.91 18.09
C TYR A 4 -26.32 -10.97 16.96
N ALA A 5 -26.71 -10.75 15.70
CA ALA A 5 -25.79 -10.96 14.57
C ALA A 5 -24.63 -9.96 14.54
N ALA A 6 -24.90 -8.65 14.67
CA ALA A 6 -23.88 -7.61 14.57
C ALA A 6 -22.81 -7.71 15.69
N PRO A 7 -23.17 -7.89 16.98
CA PRO A 7 -22.17 -8.13 18.02
C PRO A 7 -21.28 -9.35 17.76
N SER A 8 -21.86 -10.47 17.29
CA SER A 8 -21.09 -11.66 16.96
C SER A 8 -20.13 -11.43 15.80
N PHE A 9 -20.56 -10.79 14.71
CA PHE A 9 -19.68 -10.45 13.59
C PHE A 9 -18.54 -9.52 13.99
N TYR A 10 -18.83 -8.49 14.80
CA TYR A 10 -17.81 -7.57 15.27
C TYR A 10 -16.81 -8.23 16.23
N HIS A 11 -17.27 -9.15 17.08
CA HIS A 11 -16.37 -9.96 17.90
C HIS A 11 -15.45 -10.86 17.06
N ILE A 12 -15.98 -11.47 15.99
CA ILE A 12 -15.17 -12.27 15.05
C ILE A 12 -14.12 -11.39 14.36
N HIS A 13 -14.50 -10.20 13.89
CA HIS A 13 -13.58 -9.22 13.31
C HIS A 13 -12.43 -8.89 14.27
N VAL A 14 -12.75 -8.42 15.49
CA VAL A 14 -11.73 -8.04 16.48
C VAL A 14 -10.81 -9.21 16.82
N THR A 15 -11.38 -10.39 17.07
CA THR A 15 -10.60 -11.60 17.38
C THR A 15 -9.66 -11.98 16.24
N SER A 16 -10.12 -11.87 14.99
CA SER A 16 -9.32 -12.16 13.80
C SER A 16 -8.15 -11.18 13.64
N VAL A 17 -8.38 -9.89 13.88
CA VAL A 17 -7.34 -8.85 13.83
C VAL A 17 -6.29 -9.08 14.92
N VAL A 18 -6.74 -9.29 16.17
CA VAL A 18 -5.87 -9.55 17.32
C VAL A 18 -5.01 -10.81 17.09
N ARG A 19 -5.63 -11.90 16.62
CA ARG A 19 -4.95 -13.18 16.43
C ARG A 19 -3.84 -13.11 15.38
N ARG A 20 -4.03 -12.35 14.30
CA ARG A 20 -3.04 -12.22 13.23
C ARG A 20 -1.89 -11.29 13.62
N GLY A 21 -2.18 -10.21 14.35
CA GLY A 21 -1.15 -9.38 15.01
C GLY A 21 -0.15 -8.67 14.09
N LEU A 22 -0.36 -8.73 12.77
CA LEU A 22 0.41 -8.04 11.75
C LEU A 22 -0.57 -7.46 10.74
N LEU A 23 -0.38 -6.19 10.40
CA LEU A 23 -1.09 -5.55 9.30
C LEU A 23 -0.20 -5.43 8.07
N GLU A 24 -0.72 -5.87 6.93
CA GLU A 24 -0.16 -5.61 5.62
C GLU A 24 -1.06 -4.62 4.87
N TYR A 25 -0.52 -3.45 4.58
CA TYR A 25 -1.20 -2.40 3.85
C TYR A 25 -0.79 -2.41 2.38
N LEU A 26 -1.74 -2.71 1.47
CA LEU A 26 -1.54 -2.50 0.04
C LEU A 26 -1.62 -1.00 -0.24
N HIS A 27 -0.44 -0.37 -0.34
CA HIS A 27 -0.30 1.04 -0.62
C HIS A 27 -0.38 1.28 -2.13
N ILE A 28 -1.53 1.74 -2.60
CA ILE A 28 -1.66 2.25 -3.96
C ILE A 28 -1.23 3.72 -3.96
N SER A 29 -0.18 4.03 -4.72
CA SER A 29 0.32 5.40 -4.85
C SER A 29 -0.81 6.37 -5.18
N LYS A 30 -0.86 7.46 -4.41
CA LYS A 30 -1.86 8.54 -4.46
C LYS A 30 -3.27 8.19 -4.01
N SER A 31 -3.41 7.11 -3.26
CA SER A 31 -4.64 6.77 -2.52
C SER A 31 -4.47 6.95 -1.01
N GLY A 32 -3.77 7.99 -0.56
CA GLY A 32 -3.66 8.33 0.88
C GLY A 32 -2.69 7.46 1.71
N GLY A 33 -1.95 6.54 1.10
CA GLY A 33 -1.15 5.58 1.86
C GLY A 33 0.02 6.13 2.67
N THR A 34 0.58 7.30 2.30
CA THR A 34 1.58 7.96 3.17
C THR A 34 0.95 8.45 4.48
N SER A 35 -0.26 9.00 4.44
CA SER A 35 -1.00 9.37 5.64
C SER A 35 -1.42 8.14 6.44
N PHE A 36 -1.83 7.06 5.78
CA PHE A 36 -2.17 5.80 6.47
C PHE A 36 -0.97 5.23 7.24
N SER A 37 0.20 5.14 6.62
CA SER A 37 1.44 4.72 7.30
C SER A 37 1.84 5.69 8.43
N ALA A 38 1.57 6.98 8.28
CA ALA A 38 1.80 7.94 9.35
C ALA A 38 0.86 7.69 10.54
N ALA A 39 -0.43 7.42 10.29
CA ALA A 39 -1.41 7.08 11.31
C ALA A 39 -1.07 5.77 12.03
N ALA A 40 -0.61 4.75 11.31
CA ALA A 40 -0.09 3.52 11.90
C ALA A 40 1.04 3.82 12.90
N LYS A 41 2.02 4.64 12.47
CA LYS A 41 3.14 5.04 13.33
C LYS A 41 2.68 5.83 14.56
N HIS A 42 1.75 6.77 14.42
CA HIS A 42 1.21 7.55 15.54
C HIS A 42 0.37 6.70 16.48
N SER A 43 -0.26 5.65 15.93
CA SER A 43 -0.96 4.61 16.69
C SER A 43 0.00 3.59 17.30
N GLY A 44 1.32 3.79 17.28
CA GLY A 44 2.26 2.90 17.99
C GLY A 44 2.65 1.63 17.25
N CYS A 45 2.36 1.53 15.95
CA CYS A 45 2.81 0.39 15.15
C CYS A 45 4.33 0.37 14.96
N LEU A 46 4.90 -0.82 15.09
CA LEU A 46 6.30 -1.11 14.86
C LEU A 46 6.47 -1.48 13.38
N MET A 47 7.25 -0.67 12.68
CA MET A 47 7.43 -0.74 11.23
C MET A 47 8.82 -0.29 10.82
N ALA A 48 9.22 -0.65 9.59
CA ALA A 48 10.42 -0.10 8.98
C ALA A 48 10.36 1.45 8.85
N PRO A 49 11.51 2.14 8.75
CA PRO A 49 11.54 3.58 8.53
C PRO A 49 10.73 4.06 7.32
N GLY A 50 10.45 5.36 7.27
CA GLY A 50 9.66 5.96 6.19
C GLY A 50 8.17 5.61 6.31
N ILE A 51 7.63 4.94 5.30
CA ILE A 51 6.21 4.55 5.24
C ILE A 51 5.99 3.05 5.51
N GLY A 52 6.96 2.36 6.11
CA GLY A 52 6.85 0.94 6.48
C GLY A 52 7.13 -0.02 5.33
N GLN A 53 7.79 0.47 4.28
CA GLN A 53 8.28 -0.34 3.18
C GLN A 53 9.63 -0.94 3.54
N LEU A 54 9.76 -2.24 3.35
CA LEU A 54 11.01 -2.95 3.57
C LEU A 54 11.59 -3.38 2.22
N GLU A 55 12.73 -2.81 1.85
CA GLU A 55 13.39 -3.10 0.57
C GLU A 55 13.69 -4.59 0.40
N ALA A 56 14.06 -5.28 1.49
CA ALA A 56 14.31 -6.72 1.50
C ALA A 56 13.09 -7.57 1.08
N LEU A 57 11.88 -7.01 1.10
CA LEU A 57 10.65 -7.68 0.66
C LEU A 57 10.28 -7.35 -0.80
N GLY A 58 11.01 -6.45 -1.46
CA GLY A 58 10.75 -6.03 -2.84
C GLY A 58 9.44 -5.28 -3.05
N ASP A 59 8.92 -4.65 -1.98
CA ASP A 59 7.65 -3.91 -1.89
C ASP A 59 7.71 -2.48 -2.42
N LEU A 60 8.86 -2.06 -2.95
CA LEU A 60 9.06 -0.69 -3.42
C LEU A 60 8.24 -0.42 -4.70
N PRO A 61 7.77 0.82 -4.89
CA PRO A 61 7.12 1.25 -6.11
C PRO A 61 7.96 0.98 -7.36
N ARG A 62 7.31 0.45 -8.40
CA ARG A 62 7.91 0.12 -9.71
C ARG A 62 7.24 0.91 -10.83
N TRP A 63 7.28 2.24 -10.70
CA TRP A 63 6.55 3.14 -11.58
C TRP A 63 7.24 3.37 -12.92
N ILE A 64 8.57 3.45 -12.90
CA ILE A 64 9.38 3.94 -14.01
C ILE A 64 10.16 2.78 -14.63
N ASN A 65 10.12 2.71 -15.96
CA ASN A 65 11.06 1.93 -16.75
C ASN A 65 12.41 2.66 -16.73
N GLY A 66 13.36 2.13 -15.95
CA GLY A 66 14.66 2.76 -15.73
C GLY A 66 15.42 3.04 -17.02
N THR A 67 15.51 2.04 -17.90
CA THR A 67 16.21 2.14 -19.19
C THR A 67 15.61 3.25 -20.06
N ALA A 68 14.29 3.25 -20.23
CA ALA A 68 13.62 4.28 -21.03
C ALA A 68 13.79 5.69 -20.43
N PHE A 69 13.79 5.81 -19.10
CA PHE A 69 13.98 7.09 -18.43
C PHE A 69 15.41 7.59 -18.57
N GLU A 70 16.41 6.72 -18.43
CA GLU A 70 17.82 7.05 -18.62
C GLU A 70 18.11 7.46 -20.07
N GLU A 71 17.59 6.73 -21.06
CA GLU A 71 17.69 7.10 -22.48
C GLU A 71 17.09 8.48 -22.75
N LEU A 72 15.91 8.76 -22.19
CA LEU A 72 15.22 10.04 -22.37
C LEU A 72 15.94 11.22 -21.69
N THR A 73 16.70 10.96 -20.63
CA THR A 73 17.28 12.01 -19.77
C THR A 73 18.80 12.07 -19.81
N GLY A 74 19.43 11.43 -20.80
CA GLY A 74 20.89 11.45 -20.97
C GLY A 74 21.64 10.73 -19.84
N GLY A 75 21.08 9.65 -19.30
CA GLY A 75 21.72 8.81 -18.27
C GLY A 75 21.33 9.14 -16.83
N THR A 76 20.26 9.92 -16.60
CA THR A 76 19.80 10.19 -15.23
C THR A 76 18.94 9.06 -14.69
N SER A 77 19.33 8.51 -13.54
CA SER A 77 18.49 7.60 -12.77
C SER A 77 17.62 8.31 -11.73
N ILE A 78 16.46 7.73 -11.43
CA ILE A 78 15.52 8.21 -10.43
C ILE A 78 15.05 7.07 -9.52
N MET A 79 14.59 7.42 -8.32
CA MET A 79 13.84 6.48 -7.49
C MET A 79 12.61 5.97 -8.26
N TRP A 80 12.23 4.71 -8.05
CA TRP A 80 11.11 4.00 -8.72
C TRP A 80 11.40 3.36 -10.08
N SER A 81 12.66 3.42 -10.54
CA SER A 81 13.14 2.79 -11.78
C SER A 81 13.26 1.26 -11.72
N TYR A 82 12.24 0.58 -11.21
CA TYR A 82 12.19 -0.88 -11.04
C TYR A 82 11.15 -1.57 -11.94
N TYR A 83 10.47 -0.82 -12.81
CA TYR A 83 9.56 -1.45 -13.76
C TYR A 83 10.33 -2.38 -14.71
N GLY A 84 9.80 -3.59 -14.92
CA GLY A 84 10.42 -4.63 -15.74
C GLY A 84 11.20 -5.66 -14.92
N SER A 85 11.62 -5.31 -13.70
CA SER A 85 12.12 -6.30 -12.74
C SER A 85 10.94 -7.15 -12.25
N LYS A 86 10.87 -8.40 -12.71
CA LYS A 86 9.88 -9.39 -12.26
C LYS A 86 10.45 -10.11 -11.04
N GLY A 87 9.65 -10.34 -10.01
CA GLY A 87 10.11 -11.03 -8.81
C GLY A 87 10.27 -10.10 -7.60
N ARG A 88 9.80 -10.61 -6.46
CA ARG A 88 10.29 -10.23 -5.13
C ARG A 88 11.57 -11.01 -4.78
N PRO A 89 12.43 -10.47 -3.89
CA PRO A 89 13.46 -11.27 -3.22
C PRO A 89 12.85 -12.45 -2.47
N ALA A 90 13.64 -13.49 -2.19
CA ALA A 90 13.16 -14.73 -1.56
C ALA A 90 12.37 -14.50 -0.25
N GLN A 91 12.79 -13.53 0.57
CA GLN A 91 12.13 -13.16 1.82
C GLN A 91 10.71 -12.62 1.61
N GLY A 92 10.42 -12.03 0.44
CA GLY A 92 9.12 -11.48 0.09
C GLY A 92 8.27 -12.38 -0.83
N GLN A 93 8.79 -13.52 -1.29
CA GLN A 93 8.10 -14.35 -2.28
C GLN A 93 6.92 -15.15 -1.72
N SER A 94 7.01 -15.62 -0.47
CA SER A 94 5.95 -16.39 0.18
C SER A 94 5.39 -15.65 1.39
N CYS A 95 4.09 -15.80 1.63
CA CYS A 95 3.47 -15.24 2.83
C CYS A 95 4.11 -15.77 4.11
N THR A 96 4.43 -17.07 4.19
CA THR A 96 5.09 -17.64 5.38
C THR A 96 6.46 -17.03 5.63
N GLY A 97 7.31 -16.93 4.60
CA GLY A 97 8.64 -16.32 4.72
C GLY A 97 8.56 -14.84 5.11
N ARG A 98 7.63 -14.10 4.49
CA ARG A 98 7.35 -12.69 4.80
C ARG A 98 6.93 -12.48 6.25
N LEU A 99 5.96 -13.26 6.73
CA LEU A 99 5.48 -13.21 8.11
C LEU A 99 6.60 -13.52 9.11
N ALA A 100 7.40 -14.57 8.84
CA ALA A 100 8.52 -14.94 9.69
C ALA A 100 9.56 -13.81 9.78
N HIS A 101 9.90 -13.19 8.65
CA HIS A 101 10.86 -12.11 8.60
C HIS A 101 10.37 -10.85 9.35
N LEU A 102 9.12 -10.45 9.15
CA LEU A 102 8.53 -9.30 9.86
C LEU A 102 8.47 -9.54 11.37
N LYS A 103 8.12 -10.76 11.79
CA LYS A 103 8.13 -11.17 13.21
C LYS A 103 9.53 -11.17 13.81
N GLU A 104 10.54 -11.61 13.07
CA GLU A 104 11.95 -11.55 13.49
C GLU A 104 12.39 -10.10 13.78
N LEU A 105 11.98 -9.16 12.92
CA LEU A 105 12.23 -7.73 13.09
C LEU A 105 11.37 -7.10 14.20
N GLY A 106 10.34 -7.81 14.69
CA GLY A 106 9.39 -7.30 15.67
C GLY A 106 8.43 -6.27 15.09
N TYR A 107 8.18 -6.31 13.79
CA TYR A 107 7.21 -5.44 13.13
C TYR A 107 5.80 -6.02 13.18
N ASN A 108 4.82 -5.15 13.36
CA ASN A 108 3.38 -5.45 13.32
C ASN A 108 2.67 -4.63 12.24
N TYR A 109 3.41 -3.87 11.43
CA TYR A 109 2.93 -3.15 10.26
C TYR A 109 3.95 -3.22 9.12
N VAL A 110 3.47 -3.48 7.91
CA VAL A 110 4.24 -3.38 6.67
C VAL A 110 3.39 -2.74 5.57
N SER A 111 4.04 -1.94 4.72
CA SER A 111 3.42 -1.33 3.54
C SER A 111 4.01 -1.93 2.26
N ASN A 112 3.12 -2.38 1.38
CA ASN A 112 3.44 -2.96 0.08
C ASN A 112 2.95 -2.02 -1.03
N GLU A 113 3.86 -1.44 -1.84
CA GLU A 113 3.52 -0.51 -2.94
C GLU A 113 3.83 -1.12 -4.33
N PHE A 114 4.06 -2.43 -4.39
CA PHE A 114 4.26 -3.14 -5.64
C PHE A 114 2.97 -3.82 -6.12
N THR A 115 2.75 -5.07 -5.71
CA THR A 115 1.56 -5.86 -6.06
C THR A 115 1.14 -6.77 -4.93
N LEU A 116 -0.06 -7.34 -5.02
CA LEU A 116 -0.41 -8.55 -4.29
C LEU A 116 0.54 -9.73 -4.62
N HIS A 117 0.55 -10.73 -3.74
CA HIS A 117 1.53 -11.82 -3.76
C HIS A 117 1.18 -12.86 -4.81
N GLY A 118 2.19 -13.61 -5.28
CA GLY A 118 2.01 -14.62 -6.31
C GLY A 118 1.80 -14.04 -7.71
N GLY A 119 1.27 -14.87 -8.61
CA GLY A 119 1.10 -14.52 -10.03
C GLY A 119 2.40 -14.40 -10.84
N GLY A 120 3.57 -14.55 -10.20
CA GLY A 120 4.88 -14.62 -10.87
C GLY A 120 5.12 -15.98 -11.53
N GLY A 121 5.67 -15.99 -12.76
CA GLY A 121 5.91 -17.20 -13.55
C GLY A 121 7.29 -17.84 -13.34
N SER A 122 7.95 -17.60 -12.21
CA SER A 122 9.34 -18.04 -11.99
C SER A 122 9.50 -18.76 -10.66
N GLY A 123 9.19 -20.06 -10.67
CA GLY A 123 10.10 -21.13 -10.21
C GLY A 123 10.92 -20.98 -8.93
N GLY A 124 10.47 -20.26 -7.90
CA GLY A 124 11.16 -20.18 -6.60
C GLY A 124 10.60 -21.18 -5.59
N GLY A 125 11.34 -22.27 -5.34
CA GLY A 125 10.92 -23.41 -4.55
C GLY A 125 10.44 -23.09 -3.12
N GLY A 126 9.27 -23.63 -2.78
CA GLY A 126 8.68 -23.54 -1.45
C GLY A 126 7.48 -24.47 -1.34
N GLY A 127 7.75 -25.78 -1.43
CA GLY A 127 6.87 -26.94 -1.23
C GLY A 127 5.38 -26.71 -0.99
N GLY A 128 4.54 -27.19 -1.92
CA GLY A 128 3.22 -27.74 -1.55
C GLY A 128 2.06 -27.58 -2.52
N SER A 129 2.13 -26.75 -3.56
CA SER A 129 1.02 -26.67 -4.53
C SER A 129 1.49 -26.31 -5.93
N ARG A 130 1.64 -27.33 -6.78
CA ARG A 130 1.90 -27.26 -8.24
C ARG A 130 0.68 -26.73 -9.05
N GLY A 131 -0.20 -25.93 -8.46
CA GLY A 131 -1.57 -25.79 -8.97
C GLY A 131 -1.91 -24.54 -9.78
N ALA A 132 -1.26 -23.41 -9.54
CA ALA A 132 -1.67 -22.17 -10.18
C ALA A 132 -0.44 -21.33 -10.54
N GLU A 133 -0.10 -21.33 -11.82
CA GLU A 133 0.74 -20.28 -12.40
C GLU A 133 -0.14 -19.18 -12.99
N GLY A 134 0.36 -17.95 -12.98
CA GLY A 134 -0.31 -16.81 -13.62
C GLY A 134 -1.34 -16.12 -12.75
N LEU A 135 -2.17 -15.29 -13.39
CA LEU A 135 -3.05 -14.31 -12.77
C LEU A 135 -3.89 -14.84 -11.59
N HIS A 136 -4.41 -16.07 -11.69
CA HIS A 136 -5.29 -16.66 -10.66
C HIS A 136 -4.54 -17.15 -9.41
N ALA A 137 -3.22 -17.20 -9.45
CA ALA A 137 -2.38 -17.55 -8.31
C ALA A 137 -2.12 -16.35 -7.37
N THR A 138 -2.56 -15.16 -7.77
CA THR A 138 -2.42 -13.97 -6.96
C THR A 138 -3.27 -14.07 -5.69
N HIS A 139 -2.76 -13.58 -4.56
CA HIS A 139 -3.44 -13.66 -3.26
C HIS A 139 -2.97 -12.56 -2.30
N VAL A 140 -3.81 -12.28 -1.29
CA VAL A 140 -3.40 -11.58 -0.06
C VAL A 140 -2.72 -12.55 0.90
N CYS A 141 -1.98 -12.07 1.90
CA CYS A 141 -1.40 -12.98 2.90
C CYS A 141 -2.42 -13.28 4.01
N PRO A 142 -2.92 -14.52 4.13
CA PRO A 142 -4.00 -14.83 5.08
C PRO A 142 -3.57 -14.72 6.55
N GLY A 143 -2.26 -14.78 6.84
CA GLY A 143 -1.72 -14.58 8.17
C GLY A 143 -1.59 -13.11 8.59
N SER A 144 -1.84 -12.17 7.69
CA SER A 144 -1.84 -10.73 7.94
C SER A 144 -3.27 -10.19 7.95
N VAL A 145 -3.49 -9.07 8.63
CA VAL A 145 -4.65 -8.20 8.43
C VAL A 145 -4.38 -7.36 7.19
N ASN A 146 -5.14 -7.58 6.12
CA ASN A 146 -4.91 -6.97 4.81
C ASN A 146 -5.82 -5.76 4.65
N VAL A 147 -5.22 -4.58 4.46
CA VAL A 147 -5.94 -3.32 4.31
C VAL A 147 -5.53 -2.64 3.01
N VAL A 148 -6.48 -2.00 2.32
CA VAL A 148 -6.21 -1.17 1.13
C VAL A 148 -7.02 0.11 1.20
N THR A 149 -6.40 1.20 0.74
CA THR A 149 -7.14 2.44 0.46
C THR A 149 -7.19 2.65 -1.05
N LEU A 150 -8.40 2.83 -1.56
CA LEU A 150 -8.69 3.12 -2.95
C LEU A 150 -8.99 4.61 -3.12
N ARG A 151 -8.90 5.08 -4.36
CA ARG A 151 -9.23 6.45 -4.77
C ARG A 151 -9.80 6.40 -6.17
N GLN A 152 -10.69 7.34 -6.49
CA GLN A 152 -11.22 7.57 -7.81
C GLN A 152 -10.07 7.62 -8.84
N PRO A 153 -10.09 6.76 -9.87
CA PRO A 153 -8.93 6.54 -10.75
C PRO A 153 -8.42 7.76 -11.51
N ASP A 154 -9.32 8.63 -11.94
CA ASP A 154 -9.02 9.83 -12.72
C ASP A 154 -8.24 10.83 -11.86
N GLY A 155 -8.76 11.13 -10.66
CA GLY A 155 -8.10 11.98 -9.67
C GLY A 155 -6.77 11.38 -9.19
N ARG A 156 -6.68 10.05 -9.06
CA ARG A 156 -5.45 9.34 -8.74
C ARG A 156 -4.41 9.48 -9.85
N LEU A 157 -4.77 9.24 -11.12
CA LEU A 157 -3.88 9.35 -12.26
C LEU A 157 -3.30 10.76 -12.38
N ALA A 158 -4.16 11.79 -12.37
CA ALA A 158 -3.73 13.18 -12.44
C ALA A 158 -2.79 13.53 -11.28
N SER A 159 -3.14 13.12 -10.05
CA SER A 159 -2.28 13.34 -8.88
C SER A 159 -0.94 12.58 -8.97
N HIS A 160 -0.90 11.43 -9.63
CA HIS A 160 0.31 10.63 -9.77
C HIS A 160 1.26 11.26 -10.78
N LEU A 161 0.76 11.66 -11.95
CA LEU A 161 1.54 12.34 -12.98
C LEU A 161 2.21 13.60 -12.44
N HIS A 162 1.46 14.51 -11.80
CA HIS A 162 2.05 15.73 -11.23
C HIS A 162 3.06 15.44 -10.12
N TYR A 163 2.83 14.41 -9.29
CA TYR A 163 3.80 14.04 -8.27
C TYR A 163 5.10 13.50 -8.86
N MET A 164 5.01 12.70 -9.93
CA MET A 164 6.18 12.24 -10.66
C MET A 164 6.91 13.42 -11.31
N LEU A 165 6.19 14.29 -12.02
CA LEU A 165 6.74 15.48 -12.67
C LEU A 165 7.52 16.37 -11.70
N ALA A 166 6.95 16.68 -10.52
CA ALA A 166 7.64 17.49 -9.51
C ALA A 166 8.96 16.84 -9.04
N ARG A 167 9.03 15.51 -9.01
CA ARG A 167 10.19 14.74 -8.55
C ARG A 167 11.23 14.53 -9.66
N VAL A 168 10.77 14.33 -10.89
CA VAL A 168 11.60 14.30 -12.10
C VAL A 168 12.27 15.66 -12.30
N LYS A 169 11.51 16.77 -12.27
CA LYS A 169 12.05 18.13 -12.34
C LYS A 169 13.16 18.34 -11.32
N LYS A 170 12.88 18.06 -10.04
CA LYS A 170 13.87 18.20 -8.97
C LYS A 170 15.11 17.34 -9.19
N ARG A 171 14.95 16.15 -9.76
CA ARG A 171 16.06 15.22 -10.00
C ARG A 171 16.94 15.69 -11.16
N LEU A 172 16.33 16.11 -12.26
CA LEU A 172 17.02 16.56 -13.45
C LEU A 172 17.74 17.89 -13.20
N LEU A 173 17.08 18.90 -12.64
CA LEU A 173 17.73 20.18 -12.30
C LEU A 173 18.82 20.07 -11.21
N GLY A 174 18.87 18.95 -10.49
CA GLY A 174 19.91 18.66 -9.51
C GLY A 174 21.16 17.99 -10.08
N LYS A 175 21.16 17.63 -11.36
CA LYS A 175 22.29 17.06 -12.11
C LYS A 175 22.50 17.93 -13.36
N THR A 176 23.74 18.21 -13.71
CA THR A 176 24.13 19.23 -14.71
C THR A 176 23.55 18.97 -16.12
N ASP A 177 23.65 20.02 -16.96
CA ASP A 177 23.27 20.19 -18.38
C ASP A 177 21.79 20.07 -18.78
N PHE A 178 20.93 19.53 -17.91
CA PHE A 178 19.49 19.51 -18.17
C PHE A 178 18.85 20.82 -17.70
N ASP A 179 18.43 21.68 -18.65
CA ASP A 179 17.84 22.96 -18.28
C ASP A 179 16.34 22.85 -17.96
N THR A 180 15.74 23.97 -17.55
CA THR A 180 14.31 24.00 -17.19
C THR A 180 13.41 23.86 -18.43
N SER A 181 13.80 24.39 -19.58
CA SER A 181 13.06 24.25 -20.85
C SER A 181 13.04 22.79 -21.32
N ASP A 182 14.18 22.10 -21.30
CA ASP A 182 14.30 20.69 -21.68
C ASP A 182 13.32 19.81 -20.88
N PHE A 183 13.09 20.13 -19.60
CA PHE A 183 12.13 19.42 -18.76
C PHE A 183 10.70 19.57 -19.29
N PHE A 184 10.27 20.79 -19.58
CA PHE A 184 8.92 21.06 -20.05
C PHE A 184 8.71 20.49 -21.46
N ASP A 185 9.68 20.68 -22.34
CA ASP A 185 9.68 20.17 -23.72
C ASP A 185 9.75 18.63 -23.78
N THR A 186 10.23 17.98 -22.73
CA THR A 186 10.27 16.52 -22.67
C THR A 186 9.02 15.93 -22.03
N PHE A 187 8.63 16.43 -20.85
CA PHE A 187 7.64 15.75 -20.00
C PHE A 187 6.24 16.37 -20.02
N CYS A 188 6.09 17.59 -20.58
CA CYS A 188 4.83 18.34 -20.58
C CYS A 188 4.20 18.46 -21.97
N THR A 189 4.66 17.70 -22.97
CA THR A 189 4.23 17.77 -24.38
C THR A 189 2.95 17.02 -24.72
N GLY A 190 2.27 16.42 -23.74
CA GLY A 190 1.10 15.59 -23.99
C GLY A 190 1.39 14.25 -24.70
N ASP A 191 2.67 13.90 -24.92
CA ASP A 191 3.07 12.70 -25.63
C ASP A 191 2.75 11.42 -24.83
N VAL A 192 1.65 10.77 -25.21
CA VAL A 192 1.20 9.50 -24.63
C VAL A 192 2.24 8.39 -24.84
N ALA A 193 2.90 8.33 -26.01
CA ALA A 193 3.84 7.26 -26.33
C ALA A 193 5.08 7.35 -25.43
N MET A 194 5.57 8.57 -25.17
CA MET A 194 6.63 8.79 -24.18
C MET A 194 6.22 8.27 -22.80
N TRP A 195 5.04 8.64 -22.31
CA TRP A 195 4.59 8.20 -20.98
C TRP A 195 4.34 6.70 -20.89
N GLN A 196 3.84 6.07 -21.95
CA GLN A 196 3.69 4.62 -22.03
C GLN A 196 5.03 3.89 -21.99
N ARG A 197 6.09 4.49 -22.52
CA ARG A 197 7.45 3.95 -22.51
C ARG A 197 8.12 4.14 -21.14
N VAL A 198 7.99 5.33 -20.55
CA VAL A 198 8.68 5.74 -19.31
C VAL A 198 7.96 5.27 -18.05
N ALA A 199 6.64 5.42 -17.97
CA ALA A 199 5.85 5.04 -16.80
C ALA A 199 4.63 4.16 -17.16
N PRO A 200 4.82 3.02 -17.85
CA PRO A 200 3.73 2.17 -18.34
C PRO A 200 2.65 1.86 -17.28
N PRO A 201 2.98 1.40 -16.05
CA PRO A 201 1.95 1.02 -15.10
C PRO A 201 1.20 2.23 -14.56
N VAL A 202 1.79 3.43 -14.59
CA VAL A 202 1.17 4.65 -14.06
C VAL A 202 0.03 5.11 -14.96
N VAL A 203 0.25 5.07 -16.28
CA VAL A 203 -0.69 5.56 -17.31
C VAL A 203 -1.69 4.52 -17.80
N ASP A 204 -1.60 3.29 -17.30
CA ASP A 204 -2.48 2.20 -17.71
C ASP A 204 -2.91 1.34 -16.52
N ASN A 205 -4.03 1.71 -15.88
CA ASN A 205 -4.72 0.89 -14.88
C ASN A 205 -3.83 0.48 -13.69
N TYR A 206 -3.12 1.46 -13.12
CA TYR A 206 -2.16 1.26 -12.04
C TYR A 206 -2.75 0.54 -10.83
N ALA A 207 -3.95 0.95 -10.39
CA ALA A 207 -4.54 0.38 -9.18
C ALA A 207 -4.80 -1.11 -9.39
N LEU A 208 -5.45 -1.47 -10.50
CA LEU A 208 -5.73 -2.85 -10.87
C LEU A 208 -4.44 -3.64 -11.08
N ARG A 209 -3.41 -3.07 -11.72
CA ARG A 209 -2.07 -3.70 -11.85
C ARG A 209 -1.50 -4.10 -10.49
N SER A 210 -1.66 -3.27 -9.46
CA SER A 210 -1.24 -3.60 -8.09
C SER A 210 -2.05 -4.74 -7.45
N PHE A 211 -3.24 -5.07 -7.94
CA PHE A 211 -4.02 -6.22 -7.44
C PHE A 211 -3.66 -7.54 -8.10
N ILE A 212 -3.17 -7.55 -9.34
CA ILE A 212 -3.14 -8.77 -10.18
C ILE A 212 -1.79 -9.50 -10.19
N GLY A 213 -0.95 -9.22 -9.19
CA GLY A 213 0.32 -9.90 -8.99
C GLY A 213 1.42 -9.49 -9.97
N GLU A 214 2.61 -10.06 -9.75
CA GLU A 214 3.85 -9.52 -10.28
C GLU A 214 3.97 -9.62 -11.81
N ARG A 215 3.49 -10.72 -12.41
CA ARG A 215 3.54 -10.90 -13.88
C ARG A 215 2.58 -9.95 -14.58
N ALA A 216 1.34 -9.86 -14.11
CA ALA A 216 0.31 -9.09 -14.78
C ALA A 216 0.47 -7.59 -14.53
N PHE A 217 1.13 -7.17 -13.44
CA PHE A 217 1.59 -5.79 -13.29
C PHE A 217 2.47 -5.31 -14.46
N HIS A 218 3.23 -6.22 -15.07
CA HIS A 218 4.11 -5.96 -16.21
C HIS A 218 3.48 -6.33 -17.56
N SER A 219 2.16 -6.56 -17.63
CA SER A 219 1.47 -6.74 -18.91
C SER A 219 1.68 -5.53 -19.82
N PRO A 220 1.76 -5.70 -21.15
CA PRO A 220 1.86 -4.58 -22.09
C PRO A 220 0.76 -3.52 -21.85
N VAL A 221 1.02 -2.28 -22.26
CA VAL A 221 0.01 -1.21 -22.15
C VAL A 221 -1.21 -1.58 -22.99
N GLY A 222 -2.41 -1.44 -22.41
CA GLY A 222 -3.67 -1.89 -23.02
C GLY A 222 -3.94 -3.39 -22.87
N GLY A 223 -3.03 -4.15 -22.24
CA GLY A 223 -3.22 -5.58 -21.96
C GLY A 223 -4.08 -5.87 -20.73
N ILE A 224 -4.41 -4.85 -19.94
CA ILE A 224 -5.34 -4.99 -18.81
C ILE A 224 -6.77 -4.97 -19.34
N GLY A 225 -7.58 -5.94 -18.91
CA GLY A 225 -8.91 -6.18 -19.48
C GLY A 225 -9.84 -6.89 -18.52
N SER A 226 -10.97 -7.39 -19.04
CA SER A 226 -12.07 -7.92 -18.22
C SER A 226 -11.67 -9.07 -17.30
N GLU A 227 -10.77 -9.94 -17.73
CA GLU A 227 -10.33 -11.06 -16.88
C GLU A 227 -9.50 -10.59 -15.68
N HIS A 228 -8.64 -9.60 -15.89
CA HIS A 228 -7.89 -8.95 -14.82
C HIS A 228 -8.82 -8.27 -13.82
N VAL A 229 -9.87 -7.59 -14.29
CA VAL A 229 -10.91 -6.99 -13.42
C VAL A 229 -11.61 -8.05 -12.58
N LYS A 230 -12.03 -9.18 -13.17
CA LYS A 230 -12.69 -10.27 -12.43
C LYS A 230 -11.80 -10.80 -11.30
N VAL A 231 -10.52 -11.01 -11.58
CA VAL A 231 -9.57 -11.49 -10.57
C VAL A 231 -9.34 -10.44 -9.49
N ALA A 232 -9.11 -9.18 -9.86
CA ALA A 232 -8.93 -8.09 -8.90
C ALA A 232 -10.14 -7.93 -7.97
N ARG A 233 -11.38 -8.04 -8.49
CA ARG A 233 -12.60 -8.02 -7.67
C ARG A 233 -12.66 -9.17 -6.66
N ARG A 234 -12.27 -10.39 -7.06
CA ARG A 234 -12.20 -11.55 -6.15
C ARG A 234 -11.13 -11.36 -5.08
N LEU A 235 -10.01 -10.73 -5.42
CA LEU A 235 -8.94 -10.43 -4.46
C LEU A 235 -9.35 -9.35 -3.48
N LEU A 236 -10.11 -8.35 -3.93
CA LEU A 236 -10.62 -7.28 -3.08
C LEU A 236 -11.55 -7.81 -1.98
N LEU A 237 -12.34 -8.86 -2.26
CA LEU A 237 -13.18 -9.55 -1.28
C LEU A 237 -12.38 -10.29 -0.19
N GLN A 238 -11.07 -10.46 -0.35
CA GLN A 238 -10.20 -11.11 0.64
C GLN A 238 -9.54 -10.10 1.59
N PHE A 239 -9.74 -8.79 1.37
CA PHE A 239 -9.27 -7.77 2.29
C PHE A 239 -10.13 -7.75 3.55
N ASP A 240 -9.49 -7.46 4.68
CA ASP A 240 -10.16 -7.34 5.97
C ASP A 240 -10.80 -5.97 6.17
N LEU A 241 -10.28 -4.97 5.45
CA LEU A 241 -10.81 -3.62 5.44
C LEU A 241 -10.48 -2.96 4.09
N VAL A 242 -11.51 -2.44 3.42
CA VAL A 242 -11.37 -1.62 2.22
C VAL A 242 -11.77 -0.20 2.56
N MET A 243 -10.88 0.74 2.29
CA MET A 243 -11.13 2.17 2.49
C MET A 243 -11.27 2.88 1.15
N ASP A 244 -12.18 3.85 1.08
CA ASP A 244 -12.31 4.76 -0.06
C ASP A 244 -11.88 6.16 0.40
N LEU A 245 -10.79 6.68 -0.18
CA LEU A 245 -10.29 8.00 0.14
C LEU A 245 -11.31 9.10 -0.16
N ASP A 246 -12.19 8.87 -1.15
CA ASP A 246 -13.19 9.85 -1.58
C ASP A 246 -14.54 9.66 -0.87
N ALA A 247 -14.63 8.77 0.13
CA ALA A 247 -15.83 8.59 0.96
C ALA A 247 -15.94 9.61 2.11
N GLY A 248 -14.92 10.45 2.30
CA GLY A 248 -14.88 11.48 3.33
C GLY A 248 -14.14 11.04 4.60
N GLU A 249 -13.79 12.04 5.41
CA GLU A 249 -12.98 11.88 6.61
C GLU A 249 -13.65 11.02 7.69
N GLU A 250 -14.96 11.15 7.87
CA GLU A 250 -15.73 10.37 8.84
C GLU A 250 -15.68 8.86 8.57
N ALA A 251 -15.77 8.47 7.29
CA ALA A 251 -15.67 7.07 6.89
C ALA A 251 -14.28 6.49 7.17
N ALA A 252 -13.22 7.27 6.92
CA ALA A 252 -11.85 6.88 7.24
C ALA A 252 -11.62 6.78 8.76
N ASP A 253 -12.15 7.75 9.52
CA ASP A 253 -12.11 7.77 10.98
C ASP A 253 -12.77 6.52 11.57
N LEU A 254 -13.98 6.20 11.13
CA LEU A 254 -14.70 5.01 11.56
C LEU A 254 -13.91 3.74 11.26
N ALA A 255 -13.43 3.59 10.02
CA ALA A 255 -12.64 2.43 9.60
C ALA A 255 -11.38 2.23 10.45
N MET A 256 -10.63 3.30 10.74
CA MET A 256 -9.37 3.21 11.49
C MET A 256 -9.60 3.04 12.99
N ARG A 257 -10.53 3.80 13.58
CA ARG A 257 -10.80 3.76 15.02
C ARG A 257 -11.57 2.50 15.40
N GLN A 258 -12.67 2.22 14.71
CA GLN A 258 -13.54 1.09 15.01
C GLN A 258 -13.03 -0.22 14.40
N GLY A 259 -12.46 -0.18 13.19
CA GLY A 259 -11.95 -1.37 12.51
C GLY A 259 -10.56 -1.80 12.99
N LEU A 260 -9.65 -0.88 13.26
CA LEU A 260 -8.25 -1.20 13.64
C LEU A 260 -7.93 -0.89 15.10
N GLY A 261 -8.81 -0.18 15.82
CA GLY A 261 -8.54 0.28 17.19
C GLY A 261 -7.50 1.39 17.27
N TRP A 262 -7.24 2.09 16.15
CA TRP A 262 -6.25 3.16 16.11
C TRP A 262 -6.79 4.42 16.78
N ASN A 263 -5.91 5.16 17.46
CA ASN A 263 -6.26 6.41 18.13
C ASN A 263 -6.12 7.64 17.23
N VAL A 264 -5.51 7.47 16.05
CA VAL A 264 -5.31 8.53 15.05
C VAL A 264 -5.79 8.06 13.69
N SER A 265 -6.43 8.95 12.94
CA SER A 265 -6.99 8.68 11.61
C SER A 265 -6.33 9.49 10.48
N LEU A 266 -6.86 9.34 9.25
CA LEU A 266 -6.44 10.14 8.09
C LEU A 266 -6.84 11.61 8.17
N SER A 267 -7.95 11.93 8.85
CA SER A 267 -8.44 13.30 9.01
C SER A 267 -7.53 14.15 9.90
N GLU A 268 -6.88 13.51 10.87
CA GLU A 268 -5.93 14.18 11.77
C GLU A 268 -4.52 14.31 11.17
N LEU A 269 -4.19 13.47 10.18
CA LEU A 269 -2.84 13.36 9.62
C LEU A 269 -2.80 13.65 8.12
N HIS A 270 -2.68 14.92 7.78
CA HIS A 270 -2.38 15.38 6.42
C HIS A 270 -0.87 15.44 6.17
N VAL A 271 -0.23 14.27 6.08
CA VAL A 271 1.21 14.16 5.85
C VAL A 271 1.50 14.10 4.35
N ARG A 272 2.37 15.00 3.87
CA ARG A 272 2.84 15.06 2.47
C ARG A 272 1.69 15.20 1.46
N THR A 273 0.85 16.20 1.67
CA THR A 273 -0.13 16.58 0.66
C THR A 273 0.58 16.94 -0.66
N SER A 274 -0.12 16.79 -1.79
CA SER A 274 0.44 17.16 -3.09
C SER A 274 0.84 18.63 -3.11
N SER A 275 0.04 19.52 -2.52
CA SER A 275 0.35 20.96 -2.41
C SER A 275 1.64 21.23 -1.61
N GLN A 276 1.81 20.61 -0.44
CA GLN A 276 3.05 20.71 0.34
C GLN A 276 4.26 20.19 -0.44
N THR A 277 4.08 19.09 -1.18
CA THR A 277 5.15 18.51 -2.00
C THR A 277 5.53 19.45 -3.14
N PHE A 278 4.54 19.99 -3.86
CA PHE A 278 4.75 20.91 -4.98
C PHE A 278 5.46 22.19 -4.54
N ALA A 279 5.00 22.80 -3.44
CA ALA A 279 5.67 23.95 -2.84
C ALA A 279 7.13 23.64 -2.46
N LYS A 280 7.39 22.51 -1.80
CA LYS A 280 8.74 22.08 -1.42
C LYS A 280 9.65 21.79 -2.62
N LEU A 281 9.08 21.44 -3.77
CA LEU A 281 9.81 21.08 -4.98
C LEU A 281 9.81 22.19 -6.03
N HIS A 282 9.30 23.38 -5.71
CA HIS A 282 9.19 24.51 -6.64
C HIS A 282 8.54 24.08 -7.98
N TYR A 283 7.46 23.33 -7.87
CA TYR A 283 6.67 22.84 -8.98
C TYR A 283 5.26 23.44 -8.91
N SER A 284 4.77 23.99 -10.01
CA SER A 284 3.40 24.43 -10.19
C SER A 284 2.73 23.51 -11.22
N LYS A 285 1.42 23.25 -11.08
CA LYS A 285 0.70 22.42 -12.06
C LYS A 285 0.49 23.19 -13.35
N GLU A 286 0.36 24.50 -13.22
CA GLU A 286 0.16 25.47 -14.28
C GLU A 286 1.40 25.55 -15.18
N ASP A 287 2.58 25.23 -14.66
CA ASP A 287 3.82 25.16 -15.45
C ASP A 287 3.85 23.94 -16.39
N CYS A 288 3.05 22.90 -16.11
CA CYS A 288 3.03 21.66 -16.86
C CYS A 288 1.58 21.16 -17.00
N PRO A 289 0.77 21.85 -17.82
CA PRO A 289 -0.61 21.46 -18.09
C PRO A 289 -0.62 20.05 -18.72
N ASN A 290 -1.47 19.17 -18.18
CA ASN A 290 -1.58 17.79 -18.65
C ASN A 290 -3.00 17.45 -19.11
N GLU A 291 -3.84 18.44 -19.38
CA GLU A 291 -5.23 18.29 -19.78
C GLU A 291 -5.35 17.44 -21.04
N GLU A 292 -4.52 17.72 -22.05
CA GLU A 292 -4.52 16.95 -23.30
C GLU A 292 -4.04 15.51 -23.09
N LEU A 293 -2.99 15.32 -22.28
CA LEU A 293 -2.52 13.99 -21.90
C LEU A 293 -3.61 13.20 -21.18
N LEU A 294 -4.26 13.81 -20.18
CA LEU A 294 -5.34 13.21 -19.41
C LEU A 294 -6.55 12.91 -20.30
N ARG A 295 -6.91 13.80 -21.24
CA ARG A 295 -7.99 13.56 -22.21
C ARG A 295 -7.77 12.25 -22.97
N LEU A 296 -6.52 11.93 -23.30
CA LEU A 296 -6.15 10.70 -24.02
C LEU A 296 -6.02 9.47 -23.10
N LEU A 297 -5.57 9.65 -21.86
CA LEU A 297 -5.32 8.54 -20.92
C LEU A 297 -6.56 8.12 -20.12
N LEU A 298 -7.43 9.06 -19.75
CA LEU A 298 -8.60 8.79 -18.91
C LEU A 298 -9.56 7.78 -19.50
N PRO A 299 -9.90 7.79 -20.81
CA PRO A 299 -10.74 6.75 -21.39
C PRO A 299 -10.18 5.32 -21.23
N ARG A 300 -8.87 5.18 -21.02
CA ARG A 300 -8.19 3.89 -20.88
C ARG A 300 -8.19 3.33 -19.45
N GLN A 301 -8.64 4.12 -18.46
CA GLN A 301 -8.68 3.72 -17.05
C GLN A 301 -9.95 2.96 -16.65
N GLU A 302 -10.73 2.49 -17.63
CA GLU A 302 -12.00 1.82 -17.37
C GLU A 302 -11.87 0.57 -16.46
N PRO A 303 -10.85 -0.30 -16.64
CA PRO A 303 -10.60 -1.38 -15.68
C PRO A 303 -10.38 -0.90 -14.23
N ASP A 304 -9.60 0.18 -14.01
CA ASP A 304 -9.45 0.79 -12.68
C ASP A 304 -10.78 1.33 -12.13
N ARG A 305 -11.63 1.95 -12.97
CA ARG A 305 -12.97 2.43 -12.55
C ARG A 305 -13.87 1.29 -12.12
N GLN A 306 -13.82 0.16 -12.83
CA GLN A 306 -14.57 -1.04 -12.48
C GLN A 306 -14.14 -1.67 -11.16
N LEU A 307 -12.83 -1.68 -10.87
CA LEU A 307 -12.29 -2.09 -9.58
C LEU A 307 -12.68 -1.11 -8.47
N TYR A 308 -12.51 0.19 -8.70
CA TYR A 308 -12.85 1.24 -7.75
C TYR A 308 -14.33 1.21 -7.39
N SER A 309 -15.23 1.05 -8.37
CA SER A 309 -16.67 0.92 -8.12
C SER A 309 -16.99 -0.26 -7.19
N THR A 310 -16.35 -1.42 -7.39
CA THR A 310 -16.50 -2.56 -6.48
C THR A 310 -15.95 -2.26 -5.09
N GLY A 311 -14.78 -1.64 -5.01
CA GLY A 311 -14.16 -1.29 -3.74
C GLY A 311 -14.91 -0.24 -2.94
N ARG A 312 -15.52 0.74 -3.60
CA ARG A 312 -16.40 1.72 -2.96
C ARG A 312 -17.63 1.05 -2.34
N THR A 313 -18.22 0.07 -3.02
CA THR A 313 -19.31 -0.73 -2.44
C THR A 313 -18.85 -1.49 -1.21
N LEU A 314 -17.67 -2.13 -1.24
CA LEU A 314 -17.13 -2.84 -0.06
C LEU A 314 -16.79 -1.89 1.08
N ALA A 315 -16.14 -0.76 0.81
CA ALA A 315 -15.84 0.26 1.81
C ALA A 315 -17.11 0.81 2.47
N PHE A 316 -18.19 0.99 1.70
CA PHE A 316 -19.49 1.38 2.25
C PHE A 316 -20.06 0.29 3.17
N LEU A 317 -19.99 -0.99 2.76
CA LEU A 317 -20.45 -2.11 3.60
C LEU A 317 -19.64 -2.23 4.90
N ASP A 318 -18.32 -2.08 4.83
CA ASP A 318 -17.44 -2.02 5.99
C ASP A 318 -17.85 -0.85 6.91
N GLY A 319 -18.13 0.32 6.34
CA GLY A 319 -18.62 1.49 7.06
C GLY A 319 -19.93 1.22 7.80
N VAL A 320 -20.96 0.67 7.12
CA VAL A 320 -22.24 0.33 7.75
C VAL A 320 -22.06 -0.69 8.88
N PHE A 321 -21.25 -1.72 8.67
CA PHE A 321 -20.97 -2.72 9.68
C PHE A 321 -20.31 -2.11 10.93
N LEU A 322 -19.29 -1.27 10.75
CA LEU A 322 -18.56 -0.64 11.83
C LEU A 322 -19.41 0.41 12.57
N ASP A 323 -20.25 1.15 11.85
CA ASP A 323 -21.16 2.14 12.41
C ASP A 323 -22.20 1.46 13.33
N VAL A 324 -22.81 0.36 12.86
CA VAL A 324 -23.72 -0.44 13.69
C VAL A 324 -23.02 -0.96 14.95
N ALA A 325 -21.77 -1.45 14.82
CA ALA A 325 -21.01 -1.90 15.98
C ALA A 325 -20.75 -0.76 16.99
N GLN A 326 -20.42 0.43 16.48
CA GLN A 326 -20.22 1.63 17.30
C GLN A 326 -21.51 2.06 18.00
N ALA A 327 -22.65 2.09 17.28
CA ALA A 327 -23.95 2.45 17.81
C ALA A 327 -24.44 1.50 18.92
N LEU A 328 -24.04 0.22 18.84
CA LEU A 328 -24.26 -0.78 19.90
C LEU A 328 -23.30 -0.65 21.09
N GLY A 329 -22.42 0.36 21.10
CA GLY A 329 -21.45 0.59 22.17
C GLY A 329 -20.29 -0.40 22.20
N LEU A 330 -20.09 -1.19 21.13
CA LEU A 330 -19.00 -2.15 21.05
C LEU A 330 -17.68 -1.41 20.84
N ARG A 331 -16.74 -1.57 21.77
CA ARG A 331 -15.42 -0.92 21.70
C ARG A 331 -14.34 -1.93 21.30
N PRO A 332 -13.46 -1.60 20.33
CA PRO A 332 -12.41 -2.51 19.86
C PRO A 332 -11.53 -3.03 21.01
N ASN A 333 -11.05 -2.13 21.87
CA ASN A 333 -10.11 -2.46 22.94
C ASN A 333 -10.72 -3.32 24.06
N SER A 334 -12.01 -3.13 24.36
CA SER A 334 -12.71 -3.93 25.38
C SER A 334 -12.86 -5.38 24.95
N LEU A 335 -13.14 -5.61 23.66
CA LEU A 335 -13.22 -6.95 23.10
C LEU A 335 -11.85 -7.60 22.99
N ALA A 336 -10.82 -6.85 22.59
CA ALA A 336 -9.45 -7.35 22.52
C ALA A 336 -8.94 -7.86 23.87
N ALA A 337 -9.23 -7.15 24.98
CA ALA A 337 -8.82 -7.55 26.33
C ALA A 337 -9.36 -8.93 26.76
N GLY A 338 -10.52 -9.35 26.24
CA GLY A 338 -11.10 -10.67 26.53
C GLY A 338 -10.56 -11.80 25.65
N THR A 339 -9.86 -11.49 24.55
CA THR A 339 -9.40 -12.50 23.56
C THR A 339 -8.02 -13.06 23.82
N VAL A 340 -7.20 -12.37 24.63
CA VAL A 340 -5.84 -12.80 24.91
C VAL A 340 -5.79 -13.43 26.31
N PRO A 341 -5.42 -14.72 26.42
CA PRO A 341 -5.16 -15.31 27.74
C PRO A 341 -4.13 -14.46 28.47
N PRO A 342 -4.34 -14.14 29.77
CA PRO A 342 -3.36 -13.34 30.51
C PRO A 342 -1.99 -14.00 30.36
N PRO A 343 -0.94 -13.24 29.97
CA PRO A 343 0.39 -13.81 29.81
C PRO A 343 0.77 -14.48 31.12
N ALA A 344 1.36 -15.68 31.05
CA ALA A 344 1.91 -16.37 32.22
C ALA A 344 2.74 -15.36 33.01
N ARG A 345 2.40 -15.13 34.28
CA ARG A 345 2.93 -14.06 35.15
C ARG A 345 4.46 -14.12 35.21
N GLY A 346 5.12 -13.45 34.25
CA GLY A 346 6.52 -13.08 34.33
C GLY A 346 6.60 -11.76 35.09
N THR A 347 7.35 -11.73 36.19
CA THR A 347 7.45 -10.62 37.15
C THR A 347 8.16 -9.35 36.63
N GLY A 348 8.22 -9.14 35.32
CA GLY A 348 8.81 -7.97 34.70
C GLY A 348 7.76 -6.90 34.40
N THR A 349 7.84 -5.75 35.07
CA THR A 349 7.10 -4.53 34.72
C THR A 349 7.55 -4.02 33.35
N VAL A 350 6.88 -4.48 32.28
CA VAL A 350 7.05 -3.90 30.95
C VAL A 350 6.34 -2.55 30.94
N LYS A 351 7.11 -1.45 31.00
CA LYS A 351 6.63 -0.10 30.70
C LYS A 351 5.93 -0.15 29.34
N GLY A 352 4.63 0.17 29.34
CA GLY A 352 3.69 -0.11 28.25
C GLY A 352 4.23 0.23 26.87
N SER A 353 4.42 -0.79 26.02
CA SER A 353 4.65 -0.57 24.60
C SER A 353 3.45 0.18 24.02
N PRO A 354 3.66 1.19 23.15
CA PRO A 354 2.57 1.91 22.52
C PRO A 354 1.71 0.91 21.73
N ALA A 355 0.41 0.89 21.96
CA ALA A 355 -0.51 -0.10 21.41
C ALA A 355 -0.91 0.24 19.96
N CYS A 356 -0.46 -0.53 18.96
CA CYS A 356 -0.88 -0.54 17.54
C CYS A 356 -2.35 -0.97 17.37
N GLY A 357 -3.25 -0.29 18.09
CA GLY A 357 -4.64 -0.66 18.26
C GLY A 357 -4.81 -2.14 18.62
N LEU A 358 -5.65 -2.81 17.83
CA LEU A 358 -5.98 -4.24 18.00
C LEU A 358 -4.78 -5.18 17.76
N LEU A 359 -3.70 -4.74 17.10
CA LEU A 359 -2.59 -5.62 16.70
C LEU A 359 -1.61 -5.91 17.85
N ASN A 360 -1.68 -5.18 18.96
CA ASN A 360 -0.72 -5.29 20.06
C ASN A 360 -1.12 -6.21 21.21
N ALA A 361 -2.29 -6.85 21.15
CA ALA A 361 -2.73 -7.70 22.24
C ALA A 361 -1.93 -9.02 22.34
N GLY A 362 -1.23 -9.45 21.28
CA GLY A 362 -0.51 -10.75 21.24
C GLY A 362 1.02 -10.73 21.40
N ALA A 363 1.67 -9.56 21.48
CA ALA A 363 3.13 -9.47 21.48
C ALA A 363 3.71 -9.84 22.87
N THR A 364 3.96 -11.13 23.08
CA THR A 364 4.72 -11.65 24.24
C THR A 364 6.03 -10.87 24.36
N GLY A 365 6.21 -10.17 25.49
CA GLY A 365 7.31 -9.22 25.72
C GLY A 365 8.67 -9.77 25.29
N ARG A 366 9.28 -9.11 24.30
CA ARG A 366 10.68 -9.37 23.94
C ARG A 366 11.55 -8.78 25.06
N ARG A 367 12.26 -9.63 25.80
CA ARG A 367 13.38 -9.23 26.66
C ARG A 367 14.35 -8.42 25.78
N LYS A 368 14.65 -7.17 26.16
CA LYS A 368 15.79 -6.44 25.61
C LYS A 368 17.05 -7.23 25.97
N THR A 369 17.53 -8.09 25.08
CA THR A 369 18.92 -8.56 25.15
C THR A 369 19.80 -7.38 24.72
N ALA A 370 20.62 -6.89 25.64
CA ALA A 370 21.59 -5.84 25.37
C ALA A 370 22.62 -6.36 24.34
N GLY A 371 22.35 -6.10 23.06
CA GLY A 371 23.27 -6.42 21.97
C GLY A 371 24.51 -5.53 22.04
N ARG A 372 25.65 -6.10 22.45
CA ARG A 372 26.99 -5.53 22.28
C ARG A 372 27.19 -5.14 20.81
N LYS A 373 27.51 -3.86 20.55
CA LYS A 373 28.05 -3.41 19.25
C LYS A 373 29.39 -4.11 18.99
N ALA A 374 29.42 -5.10 18.11
CA ALA A 374 30.66 -5.54 17.50
C ALA A 374 31.05 -4.51 16.42
N ARG A 375 32.09 -3.72 16.68
CA ARG A 375 32.78 -2.93 15.65
C ARG A 375 33.56 -3.90 14.77
N LEU A 376 33.13 -4.09 13.52
CA LEU A 376 33.97 -4.68 12.49
C LEU A 376 34.86 -3.55 11.95
N MET A 377 36.15 -3.56 12.30
CA MET A 377 37.18 -2.81 11.58
C MET A 377 37.61 -3.68 10.40
N VAL A 378 37.38 -3.20 9.18
CA VAL A 378 38.01 -3.73 7.97
C VAL A 378 39.27 -2.88 7.73
N ARG A 379 40.40 -3.55 7.59
CA ARG A 379 41.67 -2.99 7.10
C ARG A 379 41.77 -3.18 5.61
#